data_AF-A0A7X3P4U8-F1
#
_entry.id   AF-A0A7X3P4U8-F1
#
_cell.length_a   1.000
_cell.length_b   1.000
_cell.length_c   1.000
_cell.angle_alpha   90.00
_cell.angle_beta   90.00
_cell.angle_gamma   90.00
#
_symmetry.space_group_name_H-M   'P 1'
#
loop_
_entity.id
_entity.type
_entity.pdbx_description
1 polymer ?
#
loop_
_entity_poly.entity_id
_entity_poly.type
_entity_poly.pdbx_seq_one_letter_code
_entity_poly.pdbx_strand_id
1 'polypeptide(L)'
;MDLEPVLETIPKIIATQTAKLTYNYLASRVKERIERNWELMSKDMREKVDQGDPLRNDWFAENEVLNNRISFRLLEKTIREISNDSEERKSLHIAKFWVNICLTSNADIDQATAFSYFEAIESVSWRQLCIIRLIVLYGDHEVEIDPIDDEGQMPQDMQTSFYSISREYEKLMDDRYIDGASVPTNTKNKNPFVRNPGSGWLPENTRRLYSLMNLHEIPDGDIEQTFSIWNVRMIQTSG
;
A
#
# COMPACT_ATOMS: atom_id res chain seq x y z
N MET A 1 -6.69 -15.77 -21.86
CA MET A 1 -5.91 -16.91 -21.34
C MET A 1 -6.75 -17.69 -20.35
N ASP A 2 -6.53 -19.00 -20.23
CA ASP A 2 -7.18 -19.84 -19.21
C ASP A 2 -6.52 -19.61 -17.83
N LEU A 3 -7.36 -19.48 -16.80
CA LEU A 3 -6.93 -19.19 -15.42
C LEU A 3 -6.34 -20.43 -14.73
N GLU A 4 -6.88 -21.62 -14.98
CA GLU A 4 -6.48 -22.82 -14.23
C GLU A 4 -4.99 -23.18 -14.41
N PRO A 5 -4.40 -23.17 -15.62
CA PRO A 5 -2.97 -23.45 -15.78
C PRO A 5 -2.07 -22.47 -15.01
N VAL A 6 -2.52 -21.21 -14.87
CA VAL A 6 -1.81 -20.20 -14.09
C VAL A 6 -1.86 -20.53 -12.61
N LEU A 7 -3.05 -20.82 -12.08
CA LEU A 7 -3.26 -21.16 -10.68
C LEU A 7 -2.60 -22.50 -10.28
N GLU A 8 -2.47 -23.46 -11.19
CA GLU A 8 -1.72 -24.70 -10.96
C GLU A 8 -0.20 -24.49 -10.91
N THR A 9 0.30 -23.45 -11.56
CA THR A 9 1.74 -23.16 -11.64
C THR A 9 2.24 -22.41 -10.41
N ILE A 10 1.43 -21.51 -9.86
CA ILE A 10 1.85 -20.64 -8.76
C ILE A 10 2.26 -21.41 -7.49
N PRO A 11 1.57 -22.47 -7.04
CA PRO A 11 2.02 -23.27 -5.90
C PRO A 11 3.44 -23.83 -6.11
N LYS A 12 3.82 -24.17 -7.35
CA LYS A 12 5.17 -24.65 -7.67
C LYS A 12 6.20 -23.53 -7.55
N ILE A 13 5.85 -22.31 -7.95
CA ILE A 13 6.70 -21.11 -7.78
C ILE A 13 6.85 -20.79 -6.30
N ILE A 14 5.76 -20.78 -5.53
CA ILE A 14 5.78 -20.58 -4.08
C ILE A 14 6.64 -21.63 -3.42
N ALA A 15 6.43 -22.92 -3.71
CA ALA A 15 7.25 -23.98 -3.15
C ALA A 15 8.73 -23.81 -3.50
N THR A 16 9.05 -23.41 -4.73
CA THR A 16 10.42 -23.14 -5.18
C THR A 16 11.04 -21.95 -4.45
N GLN A 17 10.31 -20.85 -4.29
CA GLN A 17 10.81 -19.65 -3.63
C GLN A 17 10.91 -19.85 -2.11
N THR A 18 9.91 -20.46 -1.49
CA THR A 18 9.97 -20.88 -0.09
C THR A 18 11.12 -21.85 0.13
N ALA A 19 11.38 -22.79 -0.78
CA ALA A 19 12.53 -23.70 -0.71
C ALA A 19 13.87 -22.95 -0.72
N LYS A 20 14.04 -22.00 -1.67
CA LYS A 20 15.20 -21.11 -1.75
C LYS A 20 15.39 -20.29 -0.47
N LEU A 21 14.30 -19.80 0.12
CA LEU A 21 14.31 -19.07 1.37
C LEU A 21 14.56 -19.99 2.59
N THR A 22 14.08 -21.23 2.59
CA THR A 22 14.31 -22.20 3.68
C THR A 22 15.73 -22.72 3.77
N TYR A 23 16.55 -22.60 2.71
CA TYR A 23 18.00 -22.77 2.85
C TYR A 23 18.57 -21.80 3.91
N ASN A 24 17.83 -20.73 4.25
CA ASN A 24 18.16 -19.71 5.25
C ASN A 24 17.27 -19.71 6.52
N TYR A 25 16.62 -20.81 6.92
CA TYR A 25 15.78 -20.89 8.14
C TYR A 25 14.58 -19.91 8.18
N LEU A 26 13.57 -20.10 7.31
CA LEU A 26 12.27 -19.44 7.51
C LEU A 26 11.55 -20.00 8.74
N ALA A 27 11.19 -19.13 9.67
CA ALA A 27 10.32 -19.47 10.80
C ALA A 27 8.91 -19.89 10.30
N SER A 28 8.24 -20.81 11.01
CA SER A 28 6.91 -21.33 10.63
C SER A 28 5.88 -20.23 10.36
N ARG A 29 5.91 -19.14 11.14
CA ARG A 29 5.03 -17.97 10.97
C ARG A 29 5.15 -17.31 9.59
N VAL A 30 6.35 -17.28 9.00
CA VAL A 30 6.55 -16.69 7.68
C VAL A 30 5.95 -17.55 6.58
N LYS A 31 6.04 -18.88 6.73
CA LYS A 31 5.41 -19.83 5.80
C LYS A 31 3.89 -19.71 5.84
N GLU A 32 3.30 -19.73 7.03
CA GLU A 32 1.87 -19.54 7.25
C GLU A 32 1.37 -18.21 6.64
N ARG A 33 2.16 -17.13 6.78
CA ARG A 33 1.84 -15.83 6.18
C ARG A 33 1.85 -15.87 4.64
N ILE A 34 2.85 -16.51 4.03
CA ILE A 34 2.92 -16.65 2.56
C ILE A 34 1.74 -17.50 2.05
N GLU A 35 1.46 -18.63 2.71
CA GLU A 35 0.36 -19.53 2.35
C GLU A 35 -1.01 -18.84 2.46
N ARG A 36 -1.27 -18.15 3.58
CA ARG A 36 -2.50 -17.37 3.76
C ARG A 36 -2.67 -16.30 2.69
N ASN A 37 -1.62 -15.53 2.39
CA ASN A 37 -1.71 -14.51 1.33
C ASN A 37 -1.93 -15.14 -0.04
N TRP A 38 -1.36 -16.32 -0.30
CA TRP A 38 -1.59 -17.05 -1.54
C TRP A 38 -3.03 -17.51 -1.71
N GLU A 39 -3.63 -18.09 -0.66
CA GLU A 39 -5.04 -18.49 -0.68
C GLU A 39 -5.95 -17.30 -0.99
N LEU A 40 -5.69 -16.15 -0.35
CA LEU A 40 -6.42 -14.91 -0.59
C LEU A 40 -6.23 -14.38 -2.02
N MET A 41 -5.00 -14.36 -2.53
CA MET A 41 -4.70 -13.93 -3.91
C MET A 41 -5.39 -14.83 -4.95
N SER A 42 -5.36 -16.15 -4.74
CA SER A 42 -5.98 -17.13 -5.64
C SER A 42 -7.49 -16.92 -5.70
N LYS A 43 -8.11 -16.71 -4.54
CA LYS A 43 -9.54 -16.44 -4.44
C LYS A 43 -9.90 -15.12 -5.12
N ASP A 44 -9.19 -14.04 -4.81
CA ASP A 44 -9.42 -12.70 -5.40
C ASP A 44 -9.24 -12.72 -6.93
N MET A 45 -8.21 -13.40 -7.43
CA MET A 45 -7.98 -13.56 -8.86
C MET A 45 -9.11 -14.33 -9.55
N ARG A 46 -9.59 -15.43 -8.96
CA ARG A 46 -10.76 -16.17 -9.47
C ARG A 46 -11.99 -15.29 -9.53
N GLU A 47 -12.30 -14.60 -8.42
CA GLU A 47 -13.47 -13.72 -8.33
C GLU A 47 -13.45 -12.62 -9.40
N LYS A 48 -12.31 -11.98 -9.65
CA LYS A 48 -12.18 -10.92 -10.67
C LYS A 48 -12.29 -11.45 -12.10
N VAL A 49 -11.71 -12.63 -12.37
CA VAL A 49 -11.86 -13.29 -13.67
C VAL A 49 -13.31 -13.70 -13.91
N ASP A 50 -13.99 -14.25 -12.91
CA ASP A 50 -15.41 -14.60 -12.97
C ASP A 50 -16.30 -13.35 -13.15
N GLN A 51 -15.88 -12.20 -12.64
CA GLN A 51 -16.52 -10.89 -12.86
C GLN A 51 -16.23 -10.27 -14.24
N GLY A 52 -15.48 -10.96 -15.10
CA GLY A 52 -15.24 -10.54 -16.48
C GLY A 52 -13.97 -9.71 -16.70
N ASP A 53 -13.04 -9.70 -15.74
CA ASP A 53 -11.70 -9.11 -15.91
C ASP A 53 -10.65 -10.22 -16.11
N PRO A 54 -10.42 -10.68 -17.35
CA PRO A 54 -9.54 -11.81 -17.60
C PRO A 54 -8.07 -11.48 -17.35
N LEU A 55 -7.24 -12.51 -17.18
CA LEU A 55 -5.80 -12.35 -17.13
C LEU A 55 -5.25 -11.79 -18.46
N ARG A 56 -4.31 -10.85 -18.35
CA ARG A 56 -3.61 -10.27 -19.50
C ARG A 56 -2.70 -11.30 -20.17
N ASN A 57 -2.69 -11.35 -21.50
CA ASN A 57 -1.90 -12.38 -22.22
C ASN A 57 -0.41 -12.04 -22.29
N ASP A 58 -0.06 -10.76 -22.44
CA ASP A 58 1.31 -10.25 -22.62
C ASP A 58 2.27 -10.67 -21.49
N TRP A 59 1.78 -10.78 -20.26
CA TRP A 59 2.65 -11.08 -19.11
C TRP A 59 2.82 -12.56 -18.78
N PHE A 60 2.09 -13.41 -19.48
CA PHE A 60 2.10 -14.86 -19.28
C PHE A 60 2.45 -15.62 -20.56
N ALA A 61 2.46 -14.95 -21.72
CA ALA A 61 2.73 -15.57 -23.02
C ALA A 61 4.22 -15.69 -23.39
N GLU A 62 5.15 -15.14 -22.62
CA GLU A 62 6.57 -15.14 -23.00
C GLU A 62 7.38 -16.33 -22.43
N ASN A 63 8.05 -17.05 -23.32
CA ASN A 63 9.05 -18.11 -23.13
C ASN A 63 8.56 -19.49 -22.63
N GLU A 64 9.04 -20.56 -23.29
CA GLU A 64 8.85 -21.97 -22.89
C GLU A 64 9.41 -22.27 -21.48
N VAL A 65 10.27 -21.39 -20.96
CA VAL A 65 10.78 -21.46 -19.59
C VAL A 65 9.83 -20.68 -18.68
N LEU A 66 8.97 -21.41 -17.95
CA LEU A 66 7.99 -20.89 -16.99
C LEU A 66 8.51 -19.69 -16.17
N ASN A 67 9.73 -19.79 -15.59
CA ASN A 67 10.27 -18.76 -14.69
C ASN A 67 10.65 -17.42 -15.33
N ASN A 68 10.62 -17.28 -16.66
CA ASN A 68 11.01 -16.03 -17.31
C ASN A 68 9.83 -15.09 -17.59
N ARG A 69 8.59 -15.53 -17.28
CA ARG A 69 7.37 -14.72 -17.44
C ARG A 69 7.39 -13.53 -16.48
N ILE A 70 6.96 -12.37 -16.97
CA ILE A 70 6.92 -11.12 -16.20
C ILE A 70 6.08 -11.28 -14.93
N SER A 71 4.87 -11.84 -15.07
CA SER A 71 3.95 -12.12 -13.96
C SER A 71 4.61 -12.96 -12.87
N PHE A 72 5.39 -13.97 -13.23
CA PHE A 72 6.06 -14.86 -12.29
C PHE A 72 7.27 -14.19 -11.64
N ARG A 73 8.06 -13.41 -12.38
CA ARG A 73 9.13 -12.60 -11.79
C ARG A 73 8.60 -11.62 -10.74
N LEU A 74 7.45 -10.99 -11.02
CA LEU A 74 6.78 -10.10 -10.08
C LEU A 74 6.18 -10.86 -8.89
N LEU A 75 5.67 -12.08 -9.11
CA LEU A 75 5.22 -12.98 -8.04
C LEU A 75 6.38 -13.38 -7.12
N GLU A 76 7.55 -13.70 -7.67
CA GLU A 76 8.74 -14.02 -6.87
C GLU A 76 9.17 -12.83 -5.99
N LYS A 77 9.13 -11.61 -6.54
CA LYS A 77 9.32 -10.37 -5.77
C LYS A 77 8.27 -10.22 -4.67
N THR A 78 6.99 -10.44 -4.99
CA THR A 78 5.86 -10.38 -4.06
C THR A 78 6.05 -11.36 -2.89
N ILE A 79 6.40 -12.61 -3.17
CA ILE A 79 6.65 -13.63 -2.13
C ILE A 79 7.84 -13.23 -1.25
N ARG A 80 8.92 -12.71 -1.85
CA ARG A 80 10.09 -12.25 -1.11
C ARG A 80 9.75 -11.09 -0.18
N GLU A 81 8.99 -10.12 -0.66
CA GLU A 81 8.58 -8.97 0.14
C GLU A 81 7.65 -9.43 1.28
N ILE A 82 6.62 -10.22 1.00
CA ILE A 82 5.76 -10.81 2.04
C ILE A 82 6.57 -11.65 3.04
N SER A 83 7.65 -12.28 2.63
CA SER A 83 8.54 -13.04 3.51
C SER A 83 9.37 -12.14 4.43
N ASN A 84 9.85 -11.01 3.93
CA ASN A 84 10.77 -10.12 4.64
C ASN A 84 10.07 -9.02 5.42
N ASP A 85 8.84 -8.68 5.04
CA ASP A 85 8.09 -7.59 5.66
C ASP A 85 7.72 -7.93 7.12
N SER A 86 7.98 -6.98 8.00
CA SER A 86 7.63 -7.07 9.42
C SER A 86 6.16 -6.69 9.69
N GLU A 87 5.53 -5.96 8.77
CA GLU A 87 4.19 -5.41 8.87
C GLU A 87 3.17 -6.33 8.18
N GLU A 88 2.66 -7.33 8.91
CA GLU A 88 1.74 -8.34 8.34
C GLU A 88 0.51 -7.74 7.64
N ARG A 89 0.04 -6.57 8.11
CA ARG A 89 -1.09 -5.86 7.52
C ARG A 89 -0.80 -5.38 6.08
N LYS A 90 0.43 -4.95 5.81
CA LYS A 90 0.90 -4.53 4.48
C LYS A 90 0.96 -5.69 3.50
N SER A 91 1.29 -6.90 3.97
CA SER A 91 1.46 -8.10 3.14
C SER A 91 0.24 -8.41 2.26
N LEU A 92 -0.98 -8.19 2.78
CA LEU A 92 -2.22 -8.40 2.04
C LEU A 92 -2.34 -7.46 0.83
N HIS A 93 -1.95 -6.19 1.01
CA HIS A 93 -2.04 -5.19 -0.05
C HIS A 93 -0.95 -5.35 -1.11
N ILE A 94 0.23 -5.86 -0.72
CA ILE A 94 1.27 -6.31 -1.67
C ILE A 94 0.73 -7.46 -2.53
N ALA A 95 0.07 -8.43 -1.90
CA ALA A 95 -0.58 -9.55 -2.60
C ALA A 95 -1.62 -9.07 -3.62
N LYS A 96 -2.48 -8.11 -3.22
CA LYS A 96 -3.50 -7.53 -4.12
C LYS A 96 -2.90 -6.77 -5.29
N PHE A 97 -1.79 -6.06 -5.09
CA PHE A 97 -1.05 -5.44 -6.19
C PHE A 97 -0.70 -6.46 -7.26
N TRP A 98 -0.15 -7.61 -6.89
CA TRP A 98 0.19 -8.66 -7.84
C TRP A 98 -1.03 -9.24 -8.57
N VAL A 99 -2.16 -9.42 -7.88
CA VAL A 99 -3.39 -9.87 -8.53
C VAL A 99 -3.86 -8.84 -9.55
N ASN A 100 -4.05 -7.59 -9.12
CA ASN A 100 -4.61 -6.52 -9.95
C ASN A 100 -3.76 -6.24 -11.20
N ILE A 101 -2.45 -6.26 -11.07
CA ILE A 101 -1.55 -5.98 -12.20
C ILE A 101 -1.55 -7.08 -13.26
N CYS A 102 -1.96 -8.30 -12.91
CA CYS A 102 -2.10 -9.43 -13.83
C CYS A 102 -3.40 -9.40 -14.65
N LEU A 103 -4.31 -8.46 -14.39
CA LEU A 103 -5.62 -8.38 -15.03
C LEU A 103 -5.61 -7.43 -16.23
N THR A 104 -6.57 -7.64 -17.14
CA THR A 104 -6.68 -6.88 -18.40
C THR A 104 -7.14 -5.45 -18.17
N SER A 105 -7.87 -5.17 -17.08
CA SER A 105 -8.21 -3.81 -16.64
C SER A 105 -6.99 -2.91 -16.40
N ASN A 106 -5.80 -3.49 -16.24
CA ASN A 106 -4.53 -2.78 -16.04
C ASN A 106 -3.53 -3.03 -17.19
N ALA A 107 -4.03 -3.37 -18.38
CA ALA A 107 -3.22 -3.68 -19.56
C ALA A 107 -2.38 -2.50 -20.08
N ASP A 108 -2.76 -1.26 -19.74
CA ASP A 108 -2.02 -0.02 -20.04
C ASP A 108 -0.69 0.08 -19.28
N ILE A 109 -0.53 -0.67 -18.18
CA ILE A 109 0.69 -0.65 -17.38
C ILE A 109 1.71 -1.59 -18.02
N ASP A 110 2.84 -1.03 -18.43
CA ASP A 110 3.96 -1.78 -18.98
C ASP A 110 4.82 -2.45 -17.88
N GLN A 111 5.76 -3.30 -18.30
CA GLN A 111 6.64 -4.01 -17.38
C GLN A 111 7.46 -3.06 -16.50
N ALA A 112 8.06 -2.02 -17.08
CA ALA A 112 8.96 -1.12 -16.36
C ALA A 112 8.21 -0.35 -15.27
N THR A 113 7.03 0.15 -15.60
CA THR A 113 6.12 0.85 -14.68
C THR A 113 5.68 -0.07 -13.55
N ALA A 114 5.34 -1.33 -13.86
CA ALA A 114 4.93 -2.30 -12.83
C ALA A 114 6.05 -2.61 -11.83
N PHE A 115 7.29 -2.79 -12.29
CA PHE A 115 8.43 -2.98 -11.39
C PHE A 115 8.74 -1.70 -10.57
N SER A 116 8.59 -0.52 -11.18
CA SER A 116 8.74 0.75 -10.47
C SER A 116 7.68 0.93 -9.37
N TYR A 117 6.42 0.57 -9.64
CA TYR A 117 5.38 0.53 -8.60
C TYR A 117 5.71 -0.48 -7.51
N PHE A 118 6.25 -1.64 -7.85
CA PHE A 118 6.65 -2.61 -6.82
C PHE A 118 7.78 -2.07 -5.94
N GLU A 119 8.78 -1.42 -6.51
CA GLU A 119 9.86 -0.75 -5.75
C GLU A 119 9.31 0.36 -4.84
N ALA A 120 8.29 1.08 -5.30
CA ALA A 120 7.58 2.03 -4.47
C ALA A 120 6.91 1.36 -3.26
N ILE A 121 6.24 0.22 -3.48
CA ILE A 121 5.62 -0.57 -2.40
C ILE A 121 6.65 -1.04 -1.38
N GLU A 122 7.82 -1.51 -1.83
CA GLU A 122 8.92 -1.93 -0.95
C GLU A 122 9.38 -0.76 -0.05
N SER A 123 9.34 0.47 -0.56
CA SER A 123 9.86 1.66 0.15
C SER A 123 8.90 2.28 1.19
N VAL A 124 7.61 1.96 1.14
CA VAL A 124 6.58 2.58 2.00
C VAL A 124 6.19 1.71 3.19
N SER A 125 6.03 2.32 4.36
CA SER A 125 5.55 1.65 5.58
C SER A 125 4.03 1.50 5.62
N TRP A 126 3.51 0.66 6.52
CA TRP A 126 2.06 0.57 6.74
C TRP A 126 1.45 1.91 7.13
N ARG A 127 2.11 2.68 8.00
CA ARG A 127 1.65 4.02 8.39
C ARG A 127 1.58 4.97 7.21
N GLN A 128 2.54 4.87 6.28
CA GLN A 128 2.52 5.66 5.05
C GLN A 128 1.36 5.26 4.13
N LEU A 129 1.03 3.98 4.03
CA LEU A 129 -0.18 3.53 3.32
C LEU A 129 -1.46 4.06 3.99
N CYS A 130 -1.50 4.10 5.32
CA CYS A 130 -2.60 4.74 6.07
C CYS A 130 -2.71 6.24 5.76
N ILE A 131 -1.58 6.97 5.65
CA ILE A 131 -1.56 8.38 5.23
C ILE A 131 -2.13 8.54 3.82
N ILE A 132 -1.69 7.71 2.86
CA ILE A 132 -2.21 7.76 1.49
C ILE A 132 -3.72 7.53 1.46
N ARG A 133 -4.24 6.57 2.26
CA ARG A 133 -5.69 6.37 2.39
C ARG A 133 -6.40 7.55 3.04
N LEU A 134 -5.83 8.13 4.09
CA LEU A 134 -6.39 9.30 4.75
C LEU A 134 -6.60 10.43 3.74
N ILE A 135 -5.61 10.70 2.89
CA ILE A 135 -5.72 11.73 1.84
C ILE A 135 -6.87 11.44 0.88
N VAL A 136 -7.11 10.18 0.50
CA VAL A 136 -8.26 9.84 -0.37
C VAL A 136 -9.60 10.01 0.34
N LEU A 137 -9.67 9.67 1.64
CA LEU A 137 -10.89 9.82 2.43
C LEU A 137 -11.24 11.30 2.68
N TYR A 138 -10.22 12.15 2.85
CA TYR A 138 -10.39 13.51 3.37
C TYR A 138 -9.80 14.62 2.49
N GLY A 139 -9.35 14.34 1.27
CA GLY A 139 -8.66 15.32 0.41
C GLY A 139 -9.48 16.58 0.08
N ASP A 140 -10.79 16.54 0.30
CA ASP A 140 -11.71 17.68 0.14
C ASP A 140 -12.16 18.30 1.48
N HIS A 141 -11.70 17.77 2.62
CA HIS A 141 -12.12 18.17 3.95
C HIS A 141 -10.97 18.82 4.71
N GLU A 142 -11.28 19.89 5.47
CA GLU A 142 -10.33 20.40 6.46
C GLU A 142 -10.21 19.39 7.60
N VAL A 143 -9.02 18.82 7.74
CA VAL A 143 -8.66 18.02 8.92
C VAL A 143 -8.17 18.99 9.99
N GLU A 144 -8.94 19.15 11.06
CA GLU A 144 -8.46 19.89 12.21
C GLU A 144 -7.43 19.04 12.96
N ILE A 145 -6.25 19.61 13.17
CA ILE A 145 -5.20 19.03 13.99
C ILE A 145 -5.13 19.87 15.24
N ASP A 146 -5.84 19.44 16.27
CA ASP A 146 -5.85 20.13 17.56
C ASP A 146 -5.33 19.24 18.70
N PRO A 147 -4.02 18.94 18.73
CA PRO A 147 -3.36 18.32 19.87
C PRO A 147 -2.96 19.37 20.92
N ILE A 148 -3.46 20.59 20.83
CA ILE A 148 -2.97 21.74 21.58
C ILE A 148 -3.94 22.01 22.74
N ASP A 149 -3.40 22.19 23.94
CA ASP A 149 -4.18 22.60 25.10
C ASP A 149 -4.63 24.08 25.00
N ASP A 150 -5.44 24.52 25.96
CA ASP A 150 -5.94 25.89 26.05
C ASP A 150 -4.82 26.96 26.11
N GLU A 151 -3.59 26.54 26.46
CA GLU A 151 -2.40 27.40 26.56
C GLU A 151 -1.57 27.45 25.27
N GLY A 152 -1.97 26.71 24.23
CA GLY A 152 -1.24 26.69 22.98
C GLY A 152 -0.08 25.69 22.97
N GLN A 153 -0.02 24.74 23.91
CA GLN A 153 1.04 23.72 23.97
C GLN A 153 0.52 22.31 23.69
N MET A 154 1.38 21.50 23.06
CA MET A 154 1.10 20.09 22.85
C MET A 154 1.53 19.29 24.09
N PRO A 155 0.66 18.44 24.67
CA PRO A 155 1.02 17.55 25.77
C PRO A 155 2.27 16.73 25.43
N GLN A 156 3.22 16.65 26.38
CA GLN A 156 4.55 16.08 26.12
C GLN A 156 4.48 14.59 25.72
N ASP A 157 3.51 13.86 26.25
CA ASP A 157 3.20 12.47 25.91
C ASP A 157 2.68 12.30 24.48
N MET A 158 2.08 13.33 23.89
CA MET A 158 1.57 13.33 22.52
C MET A 158 2.62 13.75 21.48
N GLN A 159 3.61 14.56 21.88
CA GLN A 159 4.62 15.12 20.97
C GLN A 159 5.35 14.07 20.14
N THR A 160 5.80 12.96 20.76
CA THR A 160 6.62 11.97 20.04
C THR A 160 5.85 11.30 18.90
N SER A 161 4.64 10.85 19.17
CA SER A 161 3.79 10.21 18.17
C SER A 161 3.33 11.21 17.11
N PHE A 162 3.03 12.45 17.51
CA PHE A 162 2.68 13.53 16.60
C PHE A 162 3.79 13.83 15.58
N TYR A 163 5.00 14.06 16.07
CA TYR A 163 6.16 14.30 15.20
C TYR A 163 6.56 13.06 14.42
N SER A 164 6.28 11.85 14.92
CA SER A 164 6.49 10.63 14.15
C SER A 164 5.62 10.60 12.89
N ILE A 165 4.33 10.90 13.00
CA ILE A 165 3.41 10.91 11.83
C ILE A 165 3.77 12.05 10.88
N SER A 166 4.12 13.24 11.42
CA SER A 166 4.57 14.37 10.61
C SER A 166 5.77 13.99 9.72
N ARG A 167 6.75 13.26 10.27
CA ARG A 167 7.92 12.80 9.51
C ARG A 167 7.57 11.77 8.44
N GLU A 168 6.62 10.87 8.69
CA GLU A 168 6.16 9.91 7.67
C GLU A 168 5.47 10.65 6.51
N TYR A 169 4.69 11.69 6.82
CA TYR A 169 4.05 12.57 5.84
C TYR A 169 5.08 13.37 5.03
N GLU A 170 6.06 13.99 5.69
CA GLU A 170 7.17 14.70 5.04
C GLU A 170 7.95 13.78 4.11
N LYS A 171 8.28 12.57 4.56
CA LYS A 171 8.95 11.59 3.72
C LYS A 171 8.13 11.26 2.47
N LEU A 172 6.82 11.09 2.58
CA LEU A 172 5.97 10.85 1.42
C LEU A 172 5.96 12.03 0.43
N MET A 173 6.09 13.27 0.90
CA MET A 173 6.22 14.44 0.03
C MET A 173 7.58 14.47 -0.67
N ASP A 174 8.66 14.23 0.09
CA ASP A 174 10.04 14.24 -0.43
C ASP A 174 10.22 13.16 -1.50
N ASP A 175 9.64 11.98 -1.26
CA ASP A 175 9.62 10.85 -2.20
C ASP A 175 8.55 11.01 -3.30
N ARG A 176 7.81 12.13 -3.31
CA ARG A 176 6.78 12.50 -4.30
C ARG A 176 5.59 11.52 -4.40
N TYR A 177 5.30 10.79 -3.33
CA TYR A 177 4.08 10.00 -3.22
C TYR A 177 2.85 10.86 -2.98
N ILE A 178 3.03 11.99 -2.32
CA ILE A 178 1.96 12.95 -2.05
C ILE A 178 2.47 14.33 -2.46
N ASP A 179 1.54 15.19 -2.85
CA ASP A 179 1.82 16.59 -3.12
C ASP A 179 0.85 17.42 -2.29
N GLY A 180 1.19 18.66 -1.96
CA GLY A 180 0.43 19.40 -0.96
C GLY A 180 0.83 20.86 -0.86
N ALA A 181 -0.16 21.71 -0.68
CA ALA A 181 0.07 23.08 -0.26
C ALA A 181 0.53 23.05 1.21
N SER A 182 1.56 23.83 1.54
CA SER A 182 1.87 24.14 2.93
C SER A 182 0.71 24.96 3.49
N VAL A 183 -0.32 24.31 4.04
CA VAL A 183 -1.36 25.04 4.77
C VAL A 183 -0.73 25.56 6.05
N PRO A 184 -0.71 26.88 6.28
CA PRO A 184 -0.29 27.42 7.56
C PRO A 184 -1.15 26.77 8.64
N THR A 185 -0.55 26.05 9.58
CA THR A 185 -1.27 25.64 10.78
C THR A 185 -1.86 26.90 11.42
N ASN A 186 -3.10 26.76 11.88
CA ASN A 186 -3.87 27.86 12.44
C ASN A 186 -2.99 28.71 13.38
N THR A 187 -3.01 30.02 13.16
CA THR A 187 -2.06 31.09 13.56
C THR A 187 -1.57 31.15 15.02
N LYS A 188 -2.02 30.26 15.91
CA LYS A 188 -1.49 30.08 17.27
C LYS A 188 -0.28 29.15 17.33
N ASN A 189 -0.16 28.20 16.41
CA ASN A 189 0.97 27.27 16.39
C ASN A 189 2.12 27.88 15.59
N LYS A 190 3.13 28.45 16.29
CA LYS A 190 4.32 29.05 15.65
C LYS A 190 5.29 28.00 15.06
N ASN A 191 4.87 26.75 14.91
CA ASN A 191 5.72 25.69 14.39
C ASN A 191 5.46 25.50 12.89
N PRO A 192 6.27 26.11 11.99
CA PRO A 192 6.04 26.11 10.55
C PRO A 192 6.20 24.75 9.88
N PHE A 193 6.55 23.71 10.64
CA PHE A 193 6.87 22.36 10.14
C PHE A 193 5.70 21.38 10.20
N VAL A 194 4.57 21.76 10.77
CA VAL A 194 3.40 20.86 10.84
C VAL A 194 2.54 21.08 9.59
N ARG A 195 2.52 20.09 8.69
CA ARG A 195 1.63 20.08 7.52
C ARG A 195 0.38 19.25 7.78
N ASN A 196 -0.75 19.75 7.31
CA ASN A 196 -2.03 19.09 7.44
C ASN A 196 -2.16 17.97 6.39
N PRO A 197 -2.36 16.70 6.78
CA PRO A 197 -2.35 15.59 5.85
C PRO A 197 -3.66 15.51 5.06
N GLY A 198 -4.74 16.13 5.54
CA GLY A 198 -5.99 16.27 4.80
C GLY A 198 -5.90 17.21 3.60
N SER A 199 -4.91 18.11 3.60
CA SER A 199 -4.69 19.07 2.50
C SER A 199 -3.80 18.56 1.37
N GLY A 200 -3.31 17.31 1.48
CA GLY A 200 -2.54 16.68 0.42
C GLY A 200 -3.42 16.22 -0.75
N TRP A 201 -2.83 16.06 -1.92
CA TRP A 201 -3.40 15.31 -3.03
C TRP A 201 -2.44 14.22 -3.49
N LEU A 202 -3.00 13.14 -4.01
CA LEU A 202 -2.20 12.08 -4.60
C LEU A 202 -1.86 12.42 -6.07
N PRO A 203 -0.58 12.42 -6.47
CA PRO A 203 -0.19 12.38 -7.87
C PRO A 203 -0.74 11.13 -8.57
N GLU A 204 -0.83 11.17 -9.90
CA GLU A 204 -1.46 10.09 -10.70
C GLU A 204 -0.84 8.72 -10.43
N ASN A 205 0.49 8.63 -10.35
CA ASN A 205 1.19 7.39 -10.03
C ASN A 205 0.79 6.81 -8.67
N THR A 206 0.63 7.66 -7.65
CA THR A 206 0.19 7.21 -6.32
C THR A 206 -1.28 6.84 -6.31
N ARG A 207 -2.14 7.51 -7.09
CA ARG A 207 -3.55 7.10 -7.26
C ARG A 207 -3.64 5.73 -7.91
N ARG A 208 -2.82 5.48 -8.94
CA ARG A 208 -2.73 4.17 -9.59
C ARG A 208 -2.27 3.11 -8.60
N LEU A 209 -1.23 3.40 -7.81
CA LEU A 209 -0.76 2.52 -6.76
C LEU A 209 -1.84 2.23 -5.69
N TYR A 210 -2.56 3.27 -5.24
CA TYR A 210 -3.67 3.16 -4.31
C TYR A 210 -4.74 2.18 -4.81
N SER A 211 -5.10 2.28 -6.09
CA SER A 211 -6.05 1.37 -6.73
C SER A 211 -5.49 -0.04 -6.84
N LEU A 212 -4.25 -0.21 -7.31
CA LEU A 212 -3.63 -1.52 -7.52
C LEU A 212 -3.45 -2.29 -6.20
N MET A 213 -3.19 -1.61 -5.10
CA MET A 213 -3.06 -2.24 -3.78
C MET A 213 -4.40 -2.40 -3.04
N ASN A 214 -5.52 -1.95 -3.62
CA ASN A 214 -6.81 -1.81 -2.95
C ASN A 214 -6.70 -1.13 -1.57
N LEU A 215 -6.00 0.00 -1.48
CA LEU A 215 -5.81 0.68 -0.19
C LEU A 215 -7.12 1.21 0.40
N HIS A 216 -8.19 1.31 -0.39
CA HIS A 216 -9.54 1.61 0.13
C HIS A 216 -10.01 0.58 1.18
N GLU A 217 -9.49 -0.64 1.14
CA GLU A 217 -9.83 -1.74 2.07
C GLU A 217 -9.00 -1.79 3.36
N ILE A 218 -8.05 -0.88 3.58
CA ILE A 218 -7.43 -0.76 4.91
C ILE A 218 -8.55 -0.51 5.92
N PRO A 219 -8.56 -1.11 7.12
CA PRO A 219 -9.63 -0.87 8.09
C PRO A 219 -9.64 0.57 8.61
N ASP A 220 -10.82 1.13 8.91
CA ASP A 220 -10.94 2.47 9.51
C ASP A 220 -10.26 2.54 10.88
N GLY A 221 -10.34 1.47 11.67
CA GLY A 221 -9.63 1.36 12.95
C GLY A 221 -8.11 1.49 12.83
N ASP A 222 -7.52 1.12 11.68
CA ASP A 222 -6.08 1.30 11.44
C ASP A 222 -5.75 2.77 11.14
N ILE A 223 -6.66 3.48 10.48
CA ILE A 223 -6.55 4.93 10.25
C ILE A 223 -6.72 5.66 11.59
N GLU A 224 -7.76 5.36 12.35
CA GLU A 224 -8.00 5.92 13.68
C GLU A 224 -6.82 5.66 14.62
N GLN A 225 -6.26 4.44 14.62
CA GLN A 225 -5.07 4.13 15.42
C GLN A 225 -3.86 4.96 14.99
N THR A 226 -3.62 5.06 13.68
CA THR A 226 -2.50 5.82 13.11
C THR A 226 -2.60 7.30 13.43
N PHE A 227 -3.81 7.88 13.42
CA PHE A 227 -4.06 9.31 13.60
C PHE A 227 -4.74 9.65 14.92
N SER A 228 -4.68 8.76 15.91
CA SER A 228 -5.38 8.89 17.21
C SER A 228 -5.09 10.21 17.94
N ILE A 229 -3.92 10.79 17.71
CA ILE A 229 -3.47 12.04 18.33
C ILE A 229 -3.81 13.28 17.48
N TRP A 230 -4.13 13.09 16.19
CA TRP A 230 -4.41 14.20 15.28
C TRP A 230 -5.87 14.63 15.34
N ASN A 231 -6.69 14.00 16.20
CA ASN A 231 -8.10 14.32 16.44
C ASN A 231 -8.83 14.66 15.14
N VAL A 232 -8.64 13.80 14.13
CA VAL A 232 -9.11 14.02 12.76
C VAL A 232 -10.64 14.10 12.79
N ARG A 233 -11.16 15.32 12.76
CA ARG A 233 -12.59 15.60 12.68
C ARG A 233 -12.89 16.14 11.30
N MET A 234 -13.95 15.63 10.68
CA MET A 234 -14.50 16.25 9.49
C MET A 234 -15.16 17.56 9.90
N ILE A 235 -14.58 18.68 9.49
CA ILE A 235 -15.30 19.94 9.47
C ILE A 235 -16.19 19.92 8.23
N GLN A 236 -17.51 20.04 8.39
CA GLN A 236 -18.39 20.29 7.25
C GLN A 236 -18.01 21.65 6.66
N THR A 237 -17.46 21.65 5.45
CA THR A 237 -17.28 22.88 4.69
C THR A 237 -18.68 23.46 4.44
N SER A 238 -18.95 24.61 5.06
CA SER A 238 -20.20 25.33 4.85
C SER A 238 -20.19 25.83 3.40
N GLY A 239 -21.00 25.20 2.55
CA GLY A 239 -21.20 25.60 1.15
C GLY A 239 -21.94 26.93 1.02
#